data_AF-A0A7E5VBH9-F1
#
_entry.id   AF-A0A7E5VBH9-F1
#
_cell.length_a   1.000
_cell.length_b   1.000
_cell.length_c   1.000
_cell.angle_alpha   90.00
_cell.angle_beta   90.00
_cell.angle_gamma   90.00
#
_symmetry.space_group_name_H-M   'P 1'
#
loop_
_entity.id
_entity.type
_entity.pdbx_description
1 polymer ?
#
loop_
_entity_poly.entity_id
_entity_poly.type
_entity_poly.pdbx_seq_one_letter_code
_entity_poly.pdbx_strand_id
1 'polypeptide(L)'
;MQRDYRSWWTTFPAVTACFLERVQPDKAKDVIQTIWNVTEESDGEKYQYYYEFVELIADVSFRDNLQNFWKYQSDDTVKGIDLLQLAMSVHPEPTLEVLLSKNDYAVHWYQVMTEVGICQTFNSAYAQFQDVLQDSWRPQELLQCHYHSGQCFVRIDSKNKAVRYFIHSPYEIPTAISNPTGEVAPDVELIVDFKAVEIQASASVKHLRTEQRRCKYPDEWISDSIRAYSFSLCQMHCRSRMAVMFCGCRPYFHIKGGEDIILWVLKD
;
A
#
# COMPACT_ATOMS: atom_id res chain seq x y z
N MET A 1 -24.96 -9.30 -22.78
CA MET A 1 -23.97 -8.25 -23.12
C MET A 1 -24.74 -6.99 -23.43
N GLN A 2 -24.79 -6.04 -22.50
CA GLN A 2 -25.42 -4.75 -22.73
C GLN A 2 -24.51 -3.96 -23.69
N ARG A 3 -25.05 -3.53 -24.84
CA ARG A 3 -24.28 -2.97 -25.97
C ARG A 3 -24.42 -1.46 -26.12
N ASP A 4 -25.15 -0.80 -25.22
CA ASP A 4 -25.27 0.66 -25.24
C ASP A 4 -24.02 1.31 -24.63
N TYR A 5 -22.97 1.40 -25.43
CA TYR A 5 -21.69 1.99 -25.04
C TYR A 5 -21.76 3.53 -24.95
N ARG A 6 -22.85 4.16 -25.41
CA ARG A 6 -22.97 5.63 -25.47
C ARG A 6 -23.31 6.27 -24.13
N SER A 7 -23.82 5.48 -23.18
CA SER A 7 -24.18 5.90 -21.83
C SER A 7 -23.28 5.24 -20.77
N TRP A 8 -22.24 4.52 -21.19
CA TRP A 8 -21.42 3.71 -20.30
C TRP A 8 -20.34 4.54 -19.60
N TRP A 9 -20.46 4.61 -18.28
CA TRP A 9 -19.42 5.06 -17.37
C TRP A 9 -18.73 3.84 -16.74
N THR A 10 -17.41 3.81 -16.84
CA THR A 10 -16.57 2.84 -16.13
C THR A 10 -15.91 3.54 -14.95
N THR A 11 -15.67 2.79 -13.88
CA THR A 11 -14.88 3.36 -12.77
C THR A 11 -13.44 3.53 -13.24
N PHE A 12 -12.84 4.69 -12.93
CA PHE A 12 -11.41 4.93 -13.12
C PHE A 12 -10.64 3.93 -12.25
N PRO A 13 -9.48 3.40 -12.68
CA PRO A 13 -8.70 2.49 -11.84
C PRO A 13 -8.13 3.22 -10.60
N ALA A 14 -7.83 2.47 -9.55
CA ALA A 14 -6.96 2.97 -8.51
C ALA A 14 -5.51 2.95 -8.99
N VAL A 15 -4.73 3.93 -8.54
CA VAL A 15 -3.29 3.99 -8.76
C VAL A 15 -2.62 4.02 -7.40
N THR A 16 -1.70 3.07 -7.19
CA THR A 16 -0.85 3.03 -6.00
C THR A 16 0.60 3.21 -6.42
N ALA A 17 1.29 4.18 -5.85
CA ALA A 17 2.66 4.58 -6.16
C ALA A 17 3.55 4.41 -4.92
N CYS A 18 4.68 3.74 -5.07
CA CYS A 18 5.64 3.45 -4.00
C CYS A 18 7.01 3.96 -4.44
N PHE A 19 7.69 4.75 -3.62
CA PHE A 19 9.08 5.12 -3.92
C PHE A 19 9.97 3.88 -3.93
N LEU A 20 10.92 3.83 -4.87
CA LEU A 20 11.96 2.81 -4.86
C LEU A 20 12.95 3.06 -3.72
N GLU A 21 13.32 4.32 -3.49
CA GLU A 21 14.09 4.74 -2.33
C GLU A 21 13.15 5.24 -1.22
N ARG A 22 13.06 4.48 -0.13
CA ARG A 22 12.07 4.73 0.93
C ARG A 22 12.62 5.39 2.18
N VAL A 23 13.92 5.70 2.18
CA VAL A 23 14.59 6.41 3.26
C VAL A 23 15.04 7.77 2.74
N GLN A 24 14.69 8.81 3.48
CA GLN A 24 15.28 10.13 3.34
C GLN A 24 16.52 10.20 4.26
N PRO A 25 17.75 10.33 3.70
CA PRO A 25 18.99 10.23 4.49
C PRO A 25 19.05 11.21 5.68
N ASP A 26 18.61 12.46 5.48
CA ASP A 26 18.61 13.48 6.54
C ASP A 26 17.68 13.08 7.69
N LYS A 27 16.48 12.59 7.37
CA LYS A 27 15.52 12.13 8.38
C LYS A 27 16.05 10.89 9.12
N ALA A 28 16.70 9.96 8.41
CA ALA A 28 17.32 8.80 9.04
C ALA A 28 18.42 9.20 10.02
N LYS A 29 19.29 10.16 9.64
CA LYS A 29 20.33 10.70 10.52
C LYS A 29 19.73 11.30 11.80
N ASP A 30 18.70 12.14 11.66
CA ASP A 30 18.03 12.78 12.80
C ASP A 30 17.39 11.76 13.74
N VAL A 31 16.75 10.73 13.19
CA VAL A 31 16.12 9.66 13.97
C VAL A 31 17.14 8.80 14.68
N ILE A 32 18.25 8.45 14.01
CA ILE A 32 19.32 7.64 14.63
C ILE A 32 19.94 8.39 15.82
N GLN A 33 20.21 9.69 15.65
CA GLN A 33 20.70 10.54 16.72
C GLN A 33 19.68 10.66 17.86
N THR A 34 18.39 10.74 17.55
CA THR A 34 17.33 10.88 18.56
C THR A 34 17.13 9.62 19.39
N ILE A 35 17.11 8.44 18.75
CA ILE A 35 16.81 7.16 19.43
C ILE A 35 18.03 6.59 20.14
N TRP A 36 19.20 6.58 19.47
CA TRP A 36 20.39 5.91 19.99
C TRP A 36 21.53 6.83 20.41
N ASN A 37 21.39 8.15 20.18
CA ASN A 37 22.42 9.15 20.48
C ASN A 37 23.77 8.84 19.80
N VAL A 38 23.71 8.44 18.52
CA VAL A 38 24.86 8.10 17.69
C VAL A 38 24.88 8.96 16.43
N THR A 39 26.06 9.46 16.07
CA THR A 39 26.37 10.12 14.80
C THR A 39 27.55 9.43 14.10
N GLU A 40 27.68 9.62 12.79
CA GLU A 40 28.79 9.09 11.98
C GLU A 40 30.17 9.50 12.52
N GLU A 41 30.29 10.71 13.08
CA GLU A 41 31.52 11.24 13.68
C GLU A 41 31.82 10.63 15.06
N SER A 42 30.78 10.28 15.82
CA SER A 42 30.93 9.74 17.16
C SER A 42 31.31 8.25 17.17
N ASP A 43 30.64 7.46 16.33
CA ASP A 43 30.82 6.01 16.21
C ASP A 43 30.26 5.56 14.85
N GLY A 44 31.13 5.54 13.84
CA GLY A 44 30.74 5.22 12.47
C GLY A 44 30.22 3.79 12.28
N GLU A 45 30.77 2.81 13.01
CA GLU A 45 30.32 1.41 12.93
C GLU A 45 28.92 1.25 13.51
N LYS A 46 28.66 1.86 14.68
CA LYS A 46 27.34 1.81 15.31
C LYS A 46 26.30 2.63 14.56
N TYR A 47 26.71 3.77 13.99
CA TYR A 47 25.85 4.56 13.11
C TYR A 47 25.39 3.73 11.91
N GLN A 48 26.33 3.07 11.22
CA GLN A 48 26.04 2.23 10.07
C GLN A 48 25.11 1.05 10.44
N TYR A 49 25.32 0.44 11.61
CA TYR A 49 24.45 -0.63 12.11
C TYR A 49 22.99 -0.17 12.25
N TYR A 50 22.73 1.00 12.85
CA TYR A 50 21.37 1.51 12.99
C TYR A 50 20.81 2.07 11.68
N TYR A 51 21.65 2.60 10.80
CA TYR A 51 21.23 3.02 9.47
C TYR A 51 20.69 1.83 8.66
N GLU A 52 21.40 0.70 8.66
CA GLU A 52 20.92 -0.55 8.04
C GLU A 52 19.62 -1.08 8.66
N PHE A 53 19.43 -0.87 9.97
CA PHE A 53 18.18 -1.23 10.65
C PHE A 53 17.01 -0.36 10.16
N VAL A 54 17.24 0.95 10.07
CA VAL A 54 16.25 1.92 9.55
C VAL A 54 15.90 1.62 8.10
N GLU A 55 16.90 1.32 7.26
CA GLU A 55 16.68 0.91 5.87
C GLU A 55 15.85 -0.37 5.77
N LEU A 56 16.20 -1.40 6.55
CA LEU A 56 15.45 -2.65 6.58
C LEU A 56 13.98 -2.44 6.98
N ILE A 57 13.74 -1.56 7.95
CA ILE A 57 12.38 -1.20 8.35
C ILE A 57 11.67 -0.52 7.19
N ALA A 58 12.20 0.57 6.67
CA ALA A 58 11.53 1.37 5.63
C ALA A 58 11.32 0.59 4.32
N ASP A 59 12.26 -0.30 3.98
CA ASP A 59 12.20 -1.13 2.77
C ASP A 59 11.55 -2.49 2.97
N VAL A 60 10.94 -2.76 4.13
CA VAL A 60 10.37 -4.08 4.39
C VAL A 60 9.38 -4.51 3.30
N SER A 61 9.57 -5.74 2.84
CA SER A 61 8.78 -6.42 1.83
C SER A 61 8.53 -7.83 2.33
N PHE A 62 7.30 -8.32 2.20
CA PHE A 62 6.96 -9.68 2.60
C PHE A 62 7.80 -10.73 1.84
N ARG A 63 8.23 -10.46 0.61
CA ARG A 63 8.95 -11.41 -0.23
C ARG A 63 10.47 -11.32 -0.13
N ASP A 64 11.00 -10.12 0.04
CA ASP A 64 12.40 -9.86 -0.32
C ASP A 64 13.33 -9.89 0.88
N ASN A 65 12.95 -9.27 2.00
CA ASN A 65 13.87 -8.94 3.09
C ASN A 65 13.33 -9.18 4.50
N LEU A 66 12.15 -9.80 4.66
CA LEU A 66 11.56 -10.05 5.99
C LEU A 66 12.46 -10.89 6.91
N GLN A 67 13.22 -11.84 6.36
CA GLN A 67 14.17 -12.67 7.07
C GLN A 67 15.38 -11.89 7.63
N ASN A 68 15.69 -10.72 7.07
CA ASN A 68 16.88 -9.95 7.47
C ASN A 68 16.74 -9.37 8.89
N PHE A 69 15.52 -9.35 9.44
CA PHE A 69 15.27 -8.96 10.82
C PHE A 69 15.93 -9.89 11.85
N TRP A 70 16.33 -11.12 11.46
CA TRP A 70 17.08 -12.02 12.34
C TRP A 70 18.40 -11.43 12.84
N LYS A 71 19.03 -10.51 12.09
CA LYS A 71 20.26 -9.80 12.51
C LYS A 71 20.06 -9.01 13.82
N TYR A 72 18.82 -8.56 14.08
CA TYR A 72 18.47 -7.65 15.18
C TYR A 72 17.68 -8.34 16.30
N GLN A 73 17.45 -9.66 16.20
CA GLN A 73 16.58 -10.39 17.14
C GLN A 73 17.08 -10.33 18.59
N SER A 74 18.39 -10.35 18.80
CA SER A 74 19.00 -10.37 20.14
C SER A 74 19.49 -9.00 20.62
N ASP A 75 19.19 -7.93 19.89
CA ASP A 75 19.62 -6.58 20.26
C ASP A 75 18.53 -5.88 21.07
N ASP A 76 18.79 -5.69 22.36
CA ASP A 76 17.87 -5.00 23.27
C ASP A 76 17.71 -3.52 22.93
N THR A 77 18.64 -2.90 22.20
CA THR A 77 18.60 -1.47 21.85
C THR A 77 17.55 -1.14 20.79
N VAL A 78 17.04 -2.14 20.07
CA VAL A 78 15.98 -1.98 19.07
C VAL A 78 14.62 -2.51 19.56
N LYS A 79 14.56 -3.07 20.77
CA LYS A 79 13.31 -3.54 21.39
C LYS A 79 12.42 -2.36 21.77
N GLY A 80 11.10 -2.58 21.65
CA GLY A 80 10.09 -1.58 22.03
C GLY A 80 9.95 -0.39 21.06
N ILE A 81 10.72 -0.37 19.96
CA ILE A 81 10.58 0.64 18.91
C ILE A 81 9.31 0.36 18.11
N ASP A 82 8.48 1.39 17.92
CA ASP A 82 7.37 1.35 16.97
C ASP A 82 7.92 1.37 15.54
N LEU A 83 8.01 0.19 14.93
CA LEU A 83 8.57 0.02 13.59
C LEU A 83 7.76 0.76 12.51
N LEU A 84 6.44 0.89 12.70
CA LEU A 84 5.59 1.61 11.73
C LEU A 84 5.87 3.10 11.79
N GLN A 85 5.91 3.67 13.00
CA GLN A 85 6.24 5.08 13.19
C GLN A 85 7.66 5.40 12.72
N LEU A 86 8.62 4.50 12.99
CA LEU A 86 9.99 4.64 12.49
C LEU A 86 10.02 4.66 10.97
N ALA A 87 9.36 3.69 10.29
CA ALA A 87 9.27 3.64 8.83
C ALA A 87 8.67 4.94 8.25
N MET A 88 7.61 5.48 8.87
CA MET A 88 6.98 6.73 8.45
C MET A 88 7.89 7.94 8.66
N SER A 89 8.59 8.00 9.79
CA SER A 89 9.43 9.14 10.16
C SER A 89 10.59 9.37 9.20
N VAL A 90 11.06 8.30 8.54
CA VAL A 90 12.16 8.38 7.56
C VAL A 90 11.68 8.36 6.11
N HIS A 91 10.38 8.18 5.87
CA HIS A 91 9.81 8.09 4.52
C HIS A 91 9.91 9.45 3.78
N PRO A 92 10.23 9.45 2.47
CA PRO A 92 10.25 10.68 1.67
C PRO A 92 8.87 11.32 1.56
N GLU A 93 8.86 12.66 1.48
CA GLU A 93 7.62 13.40 1.29
C GLU A 93 7.00 13.12 -0.11
N PRO A 94 5.65 13.07 -0.22
CA PRO A 94 4.96 12.99 -1.50
C PRO A 94 5.40 14.11 -2.46
N THR A 95 5.91 13.73 -3.62
CA THR A 95 6.20 14.67 -4.73
C THR A 95 5.69 14.13 -6.06
N LEU A 96 4.50 13.50 -6.01
CA LEU A 96 3.84 12.94 -7.18
C LEU A 96 2.87 13.98 -7.76
N GLU A 97 3.10 14.34 -9.02
CA GLU A 97 2.13 15.13 -9.78
C GLU A 97 1.38 14.22 -10.73
N VAL A 98 0.05 14.37 -10.76
CA VAL A 98 -0.81 13.61 -11.64
C VAL A 98 -1.73 14.49 -12.42
N LEU A 99 -1.83 14.20 -13.71
CA LEU A 99 -2.82 14.78 -14.60
C LEU A 99 -3.77 13.67 -15.03
N LEU A 100 -5.06 13.92 -14.85
CA LEU A 100 -6.13 13.00 -15.23
C LEU A 100 -6.83 13.50 -16.49
N SER A 101 -7.51 12.59 -17.20
CA SER A 101 -8.35 12.96 -18.34
C SER A 101 -9.47 13.97 -18.01
N LYS A 102 -9.86 14.08 -16.73
CA LYS A 102 -10.80 15.09 -16.23
C LYS A 102 -10.01 16.14 -15.43
N ASN A 103 -9.64 17.24 -16.09
CA ASN A 103 -8.75 18.28 -15.55
C ASN A 103 -9.27 19.03 -14.32
N ASP A 104 -10.57 18.93 -13.99
CA ASP A 104 -11.18 19.68 -12.88
C ASP A 104 -11.06 18.98 -11.50
N TYR A 105 -10.35 17.85 -11.40
CA TYR A 105 -10.25 17.07 -10.16
C TYR A 105 -8.86 17.14 -9.55
N ALA A 106 -8.75 17.77 -8.38
CA ALA A 106 -7.59 17.63 -7.52
C ALA A 106 -7.55 16.21 -6.94
N VAL A 107 -6.47 15.47 -7.21
CA VAL A 107 -6.30 14.11 -6.70
C VAL A 107 -5.84 14.14 -5.26
N HIS A 108 -6.57 13.46 -4.39
CA HIS A 108 -6.16 13.25 -3.01
C HIS A 108 -5.46 11.89 -2.87
N TRP A 109 -4.21 11.92 -2.42
CA TRP A 109 -3.41 10.74 -2.16
C TRP A 109 -3.50 10.32 -0.70
N TYR A 110 -3.83 9.07 -0.46
CA TYR A 110 -3.77 8.44 0.86
C TYR A 110 -2.47 7.69 1.02
N GLN A 111 -1.75 7.95 2.12
CA GLN A 111 -0.59 7.15 2.49
C GLN A 111 -1.05 5.81 3.07
N VAL A 112 -0.58 4.72 2.48
CA VAL A 112 -1.01 3.36 2.80
C VAL A 112 0.17 2.45 3.08
N MET A 113 -0.01 1.53 4.02
CA MET A 113 0.94 0.46 4.32
C MET A 113 0.55 -0.82 3.59
N THR A 114 1.45 -1.30 2.75
CA THR A 114 1.21 -2.47 1.89
C THR A 114 2.25 -3.57 2.18
N GLU A 115 2.03 -4.78 1.67
CA GLU A 115 3.03 -5.86 1.74
C GLU A 115 4.29 -5.59 0.88
N VAL A 116 4.26 -4.52 0.07
CA VAL A 116 5.40 -4.05 -0.73
C VAL A 116 6.01 -2.77 -0.16
N GLY A 117 5.62 -2.31 1.03
CA GLY A 117 6.15 -1.09 1.69
C GLY A 117 5.14 0.04 1.86
N ILE A 118 5.64 1.20 2.30
CA ILE A 118 4.85 2.45 2.40
C ILE A 118 4.66 3.01 0.99
N CYS A 119 3.40 3.22 0.61
CA CYS A 119 2.99 3.72 -0.69
C CYS A 119 1.94 4.82 -0.54
N GLN A 120 1.57 5.41 -1.66
CA GLN A 120 0.51 6.39 -1.77
C GLN A 120 -0.50 5.89 -2.77
N THR A 121 -1.79 6.02 -2.50
CA THR A 121 -2.84 5.54 -3.38
C THR A 121 -3.93 6.59 -3.56
N PHE A 122 -4.49 6.69 -4.76
CA PHE A 122 -5.70 7.47 -5.00
C PHE A 122 -6.76 6.64 -5.73
N ASN A 123 -8.02 7.09 -5.59
CA ASN A 123 -9.18 6.43 -6.19
C ASN A 123 -9.32 4.94 -5.80
N SER A 124 -8.86 4.59 -4.59
CA SER A 124 -8.99 3.25 -3.99
C SER A 124 -10.01 3.28 -2.87
N ALA A 125 -11.10 2.51 -3.02
CA ALA A 125 -12.10 2.32 -1.96
C ALA A 125 -11.52 1.53 -0.77
N TYR A 126 -10.47 0.74 -1.03
CA TYR A 126 -9.83 -0.13 -0.04
C TYR A 126 -8.62 0.48 0.64
N ALA A 127 -8.26 1.73 0.30
CA ALA A 127 -7.28 2.51 1.05
C ALA A 127 -7.61 2.57 2.56
N GLN A 128 -8.91 2.58 2.93
CA GLN A 128 -9.35 2.51 4.33
C GLN A 128 -8.80 1.31 5.12
N PHE A 129 -8.45 0.21 4.46
CA PHE A 129 -7.92 -0.99 5.11
C PHE A 129 -6.39 -0.96 5.25
N GLN A 130 -5.74 0.03 4.62
CA GLN A 130 -4.28 0.19 4.56
C GLN A 130 -3.80 1.58 5.01
N ASP A 131 -4.71 2.50 5.35
CA ASP A 131 -4.42 3.86 5.81
C ASP A 131 -3.53 3.89 7.06
N VAL A 132 -2.35 4.49 6.94
CA VAL A 132 -1.35 4.53 8.00
C VAL A 132 -1.69 5.59 9.06
N LEU A 133 -2.32 6.69 8.64
CA LEU A 133 -2.64 7.83 9.49
C LEU A 133 -4.02 7.68 10.15
N GLN A 134 -4.36 6.46 10.60
CA GLN A 134 -5.63 6.03 11.22
C GLN A 134 -6.65 7.17 11.42
N ASP A 135 -7.75 7.13 10.66
CA ASP A 135 -8.82 8.14 10.58
C ASP A 135 -8.58 9.31 9.60
N SER A 136 -7.48 9.28 8.84
CA SER A 136 -7.28 10.20 7.72
C SER A 136 -8.22 9.90 6.55
N TRP A 137 -8.53 8.61 6.34
CA TRP A 137 -9.36 8.20 5.21
C TRP A 137 -10.79 8.74 5.29
N ARG A 138 -11.25 9.32 4.18
CA ARG A 138 -12.63 9.76 3.98
C ARG A 138 -13.25 9.00 2.80
N PRO A 139 -14.52 8.57 2.90
CA PRO A 139 -15.24 8.07 1.73
C PRO A 139 -15.19 9.11 0.62
N GLN A 140 -14.70 8.71 -0.55
CA GLN A 140 -14.66 9.54 -1.74
C GLN A 140 -15.47 8.87 -2.84
N GLU A 141 -16.16 9.68 -3.63
CA GLU A 141 -16.75 9.20 -4.87
C GLU A 141 -15.62 8.77 -5.80
N LEU A 142 -15.70 7.53 -6.29
CA LEU A 142 -14.72 7.02 -7.22
C LEU A 142 -14.84 7.78 -8.55
N LEU A 143 -13.69 8.20 -9.05
CA LEU A 143 -13.59 8.83 -10.35
C LEU A 143 -14.16 7.88 -11.41
N GLN A 144 -14.84 8.45 -12.40
CA GLN A 144 -15.42 7.69 -13.50
C GLN A 144 -14.94 8.23 -14.83
N CYS A 145 -14.79 7.32 -15.77
CA CYS A 145 -14.51 7.60 -17.17
C CYS A 145 -15.71 7.25 -18.01
N HIS A 146 -16.11 8.18 -18.86
CA HIS A 146 -17.14 7.92 -19.85
C HIS A 146 -16.51 7.33 -21.11
N TYR A 147 -17.07 6.24 -21.61
CA TYR A 147 -16.50 5.44 -22.70
C TYR A 147 -16.28 6.24 -23.99
N HIS A 148 -17.15 7.23 -24.29
CA HIS A 148 -17.12 7.93 -25.58
C HIS A 148 -16.44 9.32 -25.55
N SER A 149 -16.36 9.99 -24.40
CA SER A 149 -16.04 11.44 -24.35
C SER A 149 -14.55 11.76 -24.23
N GLY A 150 -13.65 10.79 -24.33
CA GLY A 150 -12.21 11.01 -24.34
C GLY A 150 -11.41 9.82 -23.80
N GLN A 151 -10.10 9.84 -24.03
CA GLN A 151 -9.17 8.86 -23.48
C GLN A 151 -9.26 8.89 -21.94
N CYS A 152 -9.53 7.74 -21.34
CA CYS A 152 -9.41 7.58 -19.89
C CYS A 152 -7.93 7.37 -19.58
N PHE A 153 -7.22 8.43 -19.19
CA PHE A 153 -5.78 8.34 -18.98
C PHE A 153 -5.36 8.93 -17.64
N VAL A 154 -4.21 8.46 -17.16
CA VAL A 154 -3.41 9.13 -16.14
C VAL A 154 -2.06 9.47 -16.75
N ARG A 155 -1.56 10.65 -16.45
CA ARG A 155 -0.16 10.99 -16.56
C ARG A 155 0.41 11.15 -15.16
N ILE A 156 1.51 10.47 -14.90
CA ILE A 156 2.20 10.49 -13.61
C ILE A 156 3.60 11.03 -13.86
N ASP A 157 3.93 12.11 -13.16
CA ASP A 157 5.24 12.75 -13.20
C ASP A 157 5.88 12.62 -11.81
N SER A 158 7.09 12.07 -11.77
CA SER A 158 7.88 12.01 -10.54
C SER A 158 9.04 13.00 -10.60
N LYS A 159 9.08 13.94 -9.65
CA LYS A 159 10.09 15.02 -9.65
C LYS A 159 11.45 14.54 -9.19
N ASN A 160 11.51 13.94 -8.00
CA ASN A 160 12.78 13.80 -7.28
C ASN A 160 13.20 12.35 -7.03
N LYS A 161 12.29 11.38 -7.13
CA LYS A 161 12.56 9.98 -6.77
C LYS A 161 11.97 9.02 -7.78
N ALA A 162 12.63 7.89 -7.98
CA ALA A 162 12.05 6.83 -8.80
C ALA A 162 10.86 6.20 -8.08
N VAL A 163 9.79 5.90 -8.84
CA VAL A 163 8.51 5.44 -8.31
C VAL A 163 8.06 4.20 -9.05
N ARG A 164 7.67 3.17 -8.31
CA ARG A 164 6.97 2.00 -8.81
C ARG A 164 5.48 2.19 -8.65
N TYR A 165 4.70 1.90 -9.69
CA TYR A 165 3.25 2.07 -9.64
C TYR A 165 2.48 0.78 -9.95
N PHE A 166 1.31 0.69 -9.36
CA PHE A 166 0.34 -0.39 -9.52
C PHE A 166 -0.98 0.22 -9.94
N ILE A 167 -1.48 -0.23 -11.09
CA ILE A 167 -2.81 0.15 -11.59
C ILE A 167 -3.72 -1.04 -11.36
N HIS A 168 -4.77 -0.83 -10.58
CA HIS A 168 -5.67 -1.91 -10.17
C HIS A 168 -7.12 -1.43 -10.04
N SER A 169 -8.04 -2.37 -9.82
CA SER A 169 -9.42 -2.03 -9.50
C SER A 169 -9.48 -1.15 -8.24
N PRO A 170 -10.41 -0.18 -8.15
CA PRO A 170 -10.68 0.57 -6.92
C PRO A 170 -11.06 -0.32 -5.71
N TYR A 171 -11.52 -1.54 -5.99
CA TYR A 171 -11.88 -2.56 -5.01
C TYR A 171 -10.80 -3.64 -4.93
N GLU A 172 -9.54 -3.25 -5.04
CA GLU A 172 -8.38 -4.13 -4.93
C GLU A 172 -7.20 -3.37 -4.29
N ILE A 173 -6.20 -4.10 -3.84
CA ILE A 173 -4.97 -3.54 -3.25
C ILE A 173 -3.73 -4.22 -3.85
N PRO A 174 -2.59 -3.53 -3.94
CA PRO A 174 -1.32 -4.18 -4.23
C PRO A 174 -0.85 -5.00 -3.03
N THR A 175 -0.30 -6.17 -3.32
CA THR A 175 0.22 -7.14 -2.34
C THR A 175 1.59 -7.62 -2.78
N ALA A 176 2.24 -8.45 -1.96
CA ALA A 176 3.55 -9.02 -2.27
C ALA A 176 3.58 -9.83 -3.57
N ILE A 177 2.42 -10.30 -4.04
CA ILE A 177 2.31 -11.09 -5.27
C ILE A 177 1.86 -10.27 -6.48
N SER A 178 1.54 -8.99 -6.28
CA SER A 178 1.14 -8.09 -7.35
C SER A 178 2.36 -7.73 -8.19
N ASN A 179 2.23 -7.90 -9.51
CA ASN A 179 3.24 -7.39 -10.43
C ASN A 179 3.06 -5.87 -10.55
N PRO A 180 4.14 -5.08 -10.47
CA PRO A 180 4.06 -3.66 -10.77
C PRO A 180 3.61 -3.46 -12.21
N THR A 181 2.84 -2.40 -12.43
CA THR A 181 2.48 -2.00 -13.80
C THR A 181 3.68 -1.38 -14.50
N GLY A 182 4.54 -0.69 -13.74
CA GLY A 182 5.85 -0.24 -14.20
C GLY A 182 6.57 0.63 -13.17
N GLU A 183 7.65 1.26 -13.61
CA GLU A 183 8.46 2.19 -12.83
C GLU A 183 8.71 3.46 -13.63
N VAL A 184 8.82 4.59 -12.94
CA VAL A 184 9.06 5.92 -13.50
C VAL A 184 10.28 6.51 -12.79
N ALA A 185 11.32 6.83 -13.55
CA ALA A 185 12.50 7.52 -13.03
C ALA A 185 12.18 9.02 -12.80
N PRO A 186 13.00 9.74 -12.00
CA PRO A 186 12.90 11.19 -11.91
C PRO A 186 12.95 11.85 -13.30
N ASP A 187 12.15 12.90 -13.49
CA ASP A 187 12.04 13.68 -14.74
C ASP A 187 11.54 12.88 -15.96
N VAL A 188 11.00 11.67 -15.74
CA VAL A 188 10.32 10.88 -16.78
C VAL A 188 8.82 10.99 -16.57
N GLU A 189 8.08 11.22 -17.66
CA GLU A 189 6.62 11.17 -17.67
C GLU A 189 6.13 9.79 -18.10
N LEU A 190 5.13 9.28 -17.39
CA LEU A 190 4.39 8.09 -17.79
C LEU A 190 2.97 8.47 -18.12
N ILE A 191 2.52 8.12 -19.32
CA ILE A 191 1.12 8.27 -19.74
C ILE A 191 0.53 6.87 -19.94
N VAL A 192 -0.59 6.59 -19.26
CA VAL A 192 -1.30 5.31 -19.37
C VAL A 192 -2.74 5.54 -19.81
N ASP A 193 -3.10 4.97 -20.95
CA ASP A 193 -4.47 4.89 -21.46
C ASP A 193 -5.17 3.63 -20.96
N PHE A 194 -6.36 3.80 -20.38
CA PHE A 194 -7.15 2.72 -19.80
C PHE A 194 -8.26 2.26 -20.72
N LYS A 195 -8.36 0.92 -20.85
CA LYS A 195 -9.51 0.25 -21.43
C LYS A 195 -10.07 -0.74 -20.40
N ALA A 196 -11.11 -0.32 -19.70
CA ALA A 196 -11.79 -1.17 -18.73
C ALA A 196 -12.79 -2.11 -19.42
N VAL A 197 -12.88 -3.34 -18.91
CA VAL A 197 -13.91 -4.31 -19.27
C VAL A 197 -14.55 -4.80 -17.98
N GLU A 198 -15.81 -4.45 -17.77
CA GLU A 198 -16.57 -4.91 -16.61
C GLU A 198 -17.50 -6.06 -17.00
N ILE A 199 -17.52 -7.10 -16.17
CA ILE A 199 -18.45 -8.23 -16.31
C ILE A 199 -19.42 -8.15 -15.14
N GLN A 200 -20.69 -7.88 -15.44
CA GLN A 200 -21.75 -7.87 -14.44
C GLN A 200 -22.57 -9.16 -14.54
N ALA A 201 -22.74 -9.82 -13.39
CA ALA A 201 -23.67 -10.93 -13.26
C ALA A 201 -25.10 -10.41 -13.08
N SER A 202 -26.09 -11.24 -13.43
CA SER A 202 -27.49 -10.96 -13.09
C SER A 202 -27.64 -10.73 -11.59
N ALA A 203 -28.47 -9.76 -11.19
CA ALA A 203 -28.74 -9.47 -9.78
C ALA A 203 -29.21 -10.71 -9.00
N SER A 204 -29.92 -11.64 -9.66
CA SER A 204 -30.37 -12.90 -9.07
C SER A 204 -29.23 -13.81 -8.57
N VAL A 205 -28.03 -13.70 -9.13
CA VAL A 205 -26.85 -14.48 -8.70
C VAL A 205 -26.45 -14.12 -7.27
N LYS A 206 -26.70 -12.88 -6.82
CA LYS A 206 -26.37 -12.43 -5.46
C LYS A 206 -27.18 -13.13 -4.37
N HIS A 207 -28.36 -13.68 -4.72
CA HIS A 207 -29.18 -14.47 -3.79
C HIS A 207 -28.70 -15.92 -3.62
N LEU A 208 -27.78 -16.39 -4.46
CA LEU A 208 -27.19 -17.72 -4.31
C LEU A 208 -26.16 -17.72 -3.18
N ARG A 209 -26.11 -18.84 -2.44
CA ARG A 209 -25.07 -19.05 -1.43
C ARG A 209 -23.69 -19.02 -2.08
N THR A 210 -22.70 -18.55 -1.34
CA THR A 210 -21.32 -18.38 -1.82
C THR A 210 -20.74 -19.68 -2.37
N GLU A 211 -21.08 -20.84 -1.79
CA GLU A 211 -20.65 -22.17 -2.28
C GLU A 211 -21.27 -22.53 -3.64
N GLN A 212 -22.49 -22.05 -3.92
CA GLN A 212 -23.19 -22.32 -5.18
C GLN A 212 -22.62 -21.47 -6.32
N ARG A 213 -22.33 -20.19 -6.07
CA ARG A 213 -21.79 -19.27 -7.09
C ARG A 213 -20.26 -19.25 -7.17
N ARG A 214 -19.56 -19.82 -6.18
CA ARG A 214 -18.09 -19.97 -6.12
C ARG A 214 -17.31 -18.66 -6.27
N CYS A 215 -17.92 -17.53 -5.96
CA CYS A 215 -17.30 -16.20 -5.97
C CYS A 215 -17.83 -15.37 -4.79
N LYS A 216 -17.14 -14.27 -4.45
CA LYS A 216 -17.59 -13.28 -3.47
C LYS A 216 -17.70 -11.90 -4.12
N TYR A 217 -18.67 -11.11 -3.68
CA TYR A 217 -18.88 -9.71 -4.02
C TYR A 217 -18.05 -8.79 -3.13
N PRO A 218 -17.70 -7.58 -3.60
CA PRO A 218 -16.96 -6.60 -2.81
C PRO A 218 -17.53 -6.31 -1.42
N ASP A 219 -18.86 -6.36 -1.27
CA ASP A 219 -19.56 -6.07 -0.01
C ASP A 219 -19.67 -7.27 0.95
N GLU A 220 -19.14 -8.44 0.59
CA GLU A 220 -19.09 -9.59 1.49
C GLU A 220 -17.85 -9.54 2.37
N TRP A 221 -18.04 -9.60 3.69
CA TRP A 221 -16.94 -9.33 4.62
C TRP A 221 -15.97 -10.50 4.76
N ILE A 222 -14.69 -10.19 4.98
CA ILE A 222 -13.65 -11.17 5.30
C ILE A 222 -13.61 -11.40 6.83
N SER A 223 -13.71 -10.32 7.60
CA SER A 223 -13.77 -10.32 9.07
C SER A 223 -14.38 -9.00 9.56
N ASP A 224 -14.60 -8.86 10.87
CA ASP A 224 -15.15 -7.61 11.44
C ASP A 224 -14.26 -6.39 11.20
N SER A 225 -12.94 -6.62 11.10
CA SER A 225 -11.94 -5.58 10.82
C SER A 225 -11.76 -5.27 9.33
N ILE A 226 -12.14 -6.20 8.44
CA ILE A 226 -12.07 -6.06 6.98
C ILE A 226 -13.45 -6.37 6.41
N ARG A 227 -14.30 -5.33 6.41
CA ARG A 227 -15.70 -5.37 5.96
C ARG A 227 -15.86 -5.21 4.44
N ALA A 228 -14.99 -5.88 3.70
CA ALA A 228 -15.01 -5.92 2.26
C ALA A 228 -14.31 -7.18 1.76
N TYR A 229 -14.49 -7.53 0.50
CA TYR A 229 -13.77 -8.61 -0.14
C TYR A 229 -13.05 -8.15 -1.41
N SER A 230 -11.81 -8.61 -1.51
CA SER A 230 -11.17 -8.87 -2.78
C SER A 230 -10.19 -10.03 -2.64
N PHE A 231 -9.63 -10.46 -3.76
CA PHE A 231 -8.65 -11.52 -3.73
C PHE A 231 -7.40 -11.10 -2.93
N SER A 232 -6.89 -9.89 -3.16
CA SER A 232 -5.69 -9.41 -2.46
C SER A 232 -5.95 -9.16 -0.97
N LEU A 233 -7.10 -8.56 -0.60
CA LEU A 233 -7.47 -8.39 0.81
C LEU A 233 -7.57 -9.73 1.53
N CYS A 234 -8.19 -10.73 0.89
CA CYS A 234 -8.34 -12.08 1.46
C CYS A 234 -6.98 -12.73 1.69
N GLN A 235 -6.07 -12.66 0.71
CA GLN A 235 -4.73 -13.22 0.85
C GLN A 235 -3.92 -12.53 1.95
N MET A 236 -3.94 -11.20 1.98
CA MET A 236 -3.22 -10.40 2.97
C MET A 236 -3.73 -10.69 4.40
N HIS A 237 -5.05 -10.75 4.58
CA HIS A 237 -5.66 -11.18 5.85
C HIS A 237 -5.27 -12.62 6.23
N CYS A 238 -5.25 -13.54 5.27
CA CYS A 238 -4.84 -14.92 5.50
C CYS A 238 -3.37 -14.99 5.98
N ARG A 239 -2.44 -14.32 5.31
CA ARG A 239 -1.02 -14.27 5.72
C ARG A 239 -0.85 -13.68 7.11
N SER A 240 -1.54 -12.57 7.38
CA SER A 240 -1.55 -11.94 8.69
C SER A 240 -2.01 -12.89 9.80
N ARG A 241 -3.14 -13.60 9.58
CA ARG A 241 -3.66 -14.60 10.51
C ARG A 241 -2.70 -15.77 10.72
N MET A 242 -2.05 -16.24 9.65
CA MET A 242 -1.07 -17.33 9.74
C MET A 242 0.17 -16.89 10.54
N ALA A 243 0.66 -15.67 10.36
CA ALA A 243 1.77 -15.13 11.14
C ALA A 243 1.43 -15.12 12.65
N VAL A 244 0.21 -14.70 13.00
CA VAL A 244 -0.25 -14.75 14.40
C VAL A 244 -0.36 -16.19 14.90
N MET A 245 -0.92 -17.10 14.10
CA MET A 245 -1.14 -18.49 14.49
C MET A 245 0.17 -19.26 14.73
N PHE A 246 1.20 -19.04 13.92
CA PHE A 246 2.46 -19.78 14.01
C PHE A 246 3.56 -19.05 14.78
N CYS A 247 3.60 -17.72 14.73
CA CYS A 247 4.68 -16.92 15.33
C CYS A 247 4.22 -16.11 16.55
N GLY A 248 2.91 -15.99 16.80
CA GLY A 248 2.38 -15.24 17.93
C GLY A 248 2.54 -13.71 17.83
N CYS A 249 2.82 -13.19 16.63
CA CYS A 249 2.98 -11.77 16.31
C CYS A 249 2.58 -11.48 14.86
N ARG A 250 2.22 -10.23 14.56
CA ARG A 250 1.80 -9.78 13.23
C ARG A 250 2.76 -8.75 12.66
N PRO A 251 3.29 -8.91 11.44
CA PRO A 251 4.18 -7.92 10.83
C PRO A 251 3.56 -6.52 10.88
N TYR A 252 4.37 -5.50 11.18
CA TYR A 252 3.87 -4.16 11.46
C TYR A 252 3.12 -3.54 10.26
N PHE A 253 3.42 -4.01 9.04
CA PHE A 253 2.78 -3.56 7.81
C PHE A 253 1.36 -4.11 7.58
N HIS A 254 0.91 -5.07 8.38
CA HIS A 254 -0.50 -5.49 8.40
C HIS A 254 -1.26 -4.69 9.47
N ILE A 255 -1.61 -3.45 9.15
CA ILE A 255 -2.19 -2.50 10.11
C ILE A 255 -3.61 -2.87 10.60
N LYS A 256 -4.39 -3.57 9.77
CA LYS A 256 -5.75 -4.04 10.06
C LYS A 256 -5.84 -5.53 9.77
N GLY A 257 -6.71 -6.27 10.48
CA GLY A 257 -6.89 -7.72 10.25
C GLY A 257 -6.71 -8.64 11.46
N GLY A 258 -6.68 -8.13 12.70
CA GLY A 258 -6.63 -8.96 13.91
C GLY A 258 -6.94 -8.15 15.17
N GLU A 259 -7.72 -8.73 16.08
CA GLU A 259 -8.03 -8.20 17.42
C GLU A 259 -6.75 -8.13 18.26
N ASP A 260 -6.50 -7.01 18.96
CA ASP A 260 -5.51 -6.79 20.03
C ASP A 260 -4.30 -7.76 20.07
N ILE A 261 -3.51 -7.79 19.00
CA ILE A 261 -2.29 -8.61 18.91
C ILE A 261 -1.07 -7.70 18.79
N ILE A 262 -0.03 -8.06 19.55
CA ILE A 262 1.32 -7.50 19.50
C ILE A 262 1.77 -7.40 18.03
N LEU A 263 1.79 -6.18 17.50
CA LEU A 263 2.55 -5.82 16.29
C LEU A 263 3.99 -6.29 16.52
N TRP A 264 4.67 -6.81 15.49
CA TRP A 264 6.06 -7.27 15.57
C TRP A 264 6.93 -6.26 16.34
N VAL A 265 7.10 -6.51 17.63
CA VAL A 265 8.16 -6.01 18.48
C VAL A 265 9.00 -7.26 18.66
N LEU A 266 10.24 -7.22 18.20
CA LEU A 266 11.25 -8.27 18.32
C LEU A 266 11.08 -8.97 19.67
N LYS A 267 10.34 -10.08 19.69
CA LYS A 267 9.93 -10.75 20.93
C LYS A 267 11.14 -11.46 21.49
N ASP A 268 11.26 -11.39 22.81
CA ASP A 268 12.29 -12.04 23.63
C ASP A 268 12.56 -13.50 23.22
#